data_AF-A0A1Y1K9L9-F1
#
_entry.id   AF-A0A1Y1K9L9-F1
#
_cell.length_a   1.000
_cell.length_b   1.000
_cell.length_c   1.000
_cell.angle_alpha   90.00
_cell.angle_beta   90.00
_cell.angle_gamma   90.00
#
_symmetry.space_group_name_H-M   'P 1'
#
loop_
_entity.id
_entity.type
_entity.pdbx_description
1 polymer ?
#
loop_
_entity_poly.entity_id
_entity_poly.type
_entity_poly.pdbx_seq_one_letter_code
_entity_poly.pdbx_strand_id
1 'polypeptide(L)'
;MAFTLRKVAITGVTGTLAASIAAYYMLKEEGDSRWAIVKAQESVPQKVKRTLPTRDDQIRSLQTDSFDIVIVGGGATGAGCALDAVTRGLKTALIEADDFASGTSSRSTKLIHGGVRYLQKAIMQFDIEQYRMVKEALHERANMLNSAPHLAHPLPIMLPVYQ
;
A
#
# COMPACT_ATOMS: atom_id res chain seq x y z
N MET A 1 48.81 9.69 36.15
CA MET A 1 47.71 8.70 36.12
C MET A 1 46.30 9.33 36.19
N ALA A 2 46.07 10.36 37.02
CA ALA A 2 44.74 10.98 37.18
C ALA A 2 44.19 11.70 35.92
N PHE A 3 45.06 12.27 35.07
CA PHE A 3 44.63 13.02 33.87
C PHE A 3 44.04 12.11 32.77
N THR A 4 44.56 10.90 32.62
CA THR A 4 44.12 9.92 31.62
C THR A 4 42.76 9.32 31.99
N LEU A 5 42.56 9.01 33.27
CA LEU A 5 41.28 8.54 33.81
C LEU A 5 40.14 9.55 33.61
N ARG A 6 40.42 10.85 33.77
CA ARG A 6 39.41 11.91 33.58
C ARG A 6 39.00 12.06 32.11
N LYS A 7 39.94 11.93 31.17
CA LYS A 7 39.64 11.97 29.73
C LYS A 7 38.81 10.77 29.27
N VAL A 8 39.16 9.57 29.74
CA VAL A 8 38.41 8.33 29.46
C VAL A 8 37.00 8.38 30.04
N ALA A 9 36.84 8.88 31.27
CA ALA A 9 35.53 9.08 31.88
C ALA A 9 34.67 10.09 31.08
N ILE A 10 35.25 11.20 30.64
CA ILE A 10 34.53 12.21 29.85
C ILE A 10 34.12 11.65 28.48
N THR A 11 35.00 10.89 27.80
CA THR A 11 34.65 10.26 26.50
C THR A 11 33.63 9.13 26.63
N GLY A 12 33.70 8.34 27.72
CA GLY A 12 32.70 7.31 28.00
C GLY A 12 31.32 7.89 28.28
N VAL A 13 31.26 8.98 29.05
CA VAL A 13 29.99 9.66 29.38
C VAL A 13 29.39 10.35 28.15
N THR A 14 30.19 11.01 27.30
CA THR A 14 29.67 11.63 26.07
C THR A 14 29.19 10.61 25.05
N GLY A 15 29.92 9.49 24.88
CA GLY A 15 29.52 8.42 23.97
C GLY A 15 28.22 7.73 24.38
N THR A 16 28.06 7.45 25.67
CA THR A 16 26.84 6.83 26.21
C THR A 16 25.63 7.78 26.14
N LEU A 17 25.80 9.07 26.41
CA LEU A 17 24.72 10.05 26.25
C LEU A 17 24.29 10.19 24.79
N ALA A 18 25.25 10.29 23.86
CA ALA A 18 24.95 10.43 22.44
C ALA A 18 24.22 9.19 21.90
N ALA A 19 24.66 7.99 22.27
CA ALA A 19 24.00 6.74 21.89
C ALA A 19 22.59 6.62 22.51
N SER A 20 22.43 7.04 23.76
CA SER A 20 21.11 7.01 24.45
C SER A 20 20.13 8.01 23.82
N ILE A 21 20.60 9.21 23.44
CA ILE A 21 19.78 10.21 22.76
C ILE A 21 19.39 9.72 21.36
N ALA A 22 20.35 9.16 20.60
CA ALA A 22 20.07 8.59 19.28
C ALA A 22 19.08 7.42 19.36
N ALA A 23 19.25 6.52 20.34
CA ALA A 23 18.32 5.44 20.61
C ALA A 23 16.94 5.96 21.01
N TYR A 24 16.87 7.00 21.84
CA TYR A 24 15.61 7.66 22.20
C TYR A 24 14.90 8.22 20.97
N TYR A 25 15.59 8.93 20.07
CA TYR A 25 14.95 9.45 18.85
C TYR A 25 14.59 8.36 17.82
N MET A 26 15.32 7.24 17.80
CA MET A 26 15.01 6.09 16.93
C MET A 26 13.88 5.21 17.48
N LEU A 27 13.78 5.07 18.81
CA LEU A 27 12.79 4.23 19.51
C LEU A 27 11.58 5.02 20.01
N LYS A 28 11.63 6.35 19.96
CA LYS A 28 10.44 7.19 20.11
C LYS A 28 9.61 6.99 18.86
N GLU A 29 8.91 5.86 18.84
CA GLU A 29 7.65 5.75 18.12
C GLU A 29 6.83 6.94 18.59
N GLU A 30 6.62 7.91 17.70
CA GLU A 30 5.48 8.81 17.84
C GLU A 30 4.30 7.89 18.08
N GLY A 31 3.76 7.96 19.30
CA GLY A 31 2.68 7.14 19.81
C GLY A 31 1.43 7.40 19.00
N ASP A 32 1.46 6.90 17.78
CA ASP A 32 0.40 6.94 16.84
C ASP A 32 -0.37 5.64 17.02
N SER A 33 -0.86 5.48 18.26
CA SER A 33 -2.02 4.64 18.57
C SER A 33 -3.27 5.24 17.92
N ARG A 34 -3.19 5.60 16.63
CA ARG A 34 -4.30 5.66 15.69
C ARG A 34 -4.74 4.22 15.44
N TRP A 35 -5.42 3.65 16.43
CA TRP A 35 -6.63 2.93 16.06
C TRP A 35 -7.38 3.89 15.15
N ALA A 36 -7.57 3.52 13.89
CA ALA A 36 -8.17 4.41 12.92
C ALA A 36 -9.61 4.69 13.37
N ILE A 37 -9.79 5.70 14.22
CA ILE A 37 -11.08 6.30 14.50
C ILE A 37 -11.38 7.07 13.23
N VAL A 38 -11.98 6.36 12.27
CA VAL A 38 -12.54 6.98 11.08
C VAL A 38 -13.72 7.82 11.57
N LYS A 39 -13.46 9.11 11.84
CA LYS A 39 -14.55 10.06 12.00
C LYS A 39 -15.39 9.98 10.73
N ALA A 40 -16.69 9.79 10.87
CA ALA A 40 -17.61 9.84 9.75
C ALA A 40 -17.33 11.13 8.97
N GLN A 41 -16.89 11.00 7.72
CA GLN A 41 -16.61 12.14 6.87
C GLN A 41 -17.91 12.94 6.77
N GLU A 42 -17.84 14.25 7.04
CA GLU A 42 -18.98 15.14 6.80
C GLU A 42 -19.49 14.90 5.39
N SER A 43 -20.81 14.91 5.23
CA SER A 43 -21.46 14.63 3.94
C SER A 43 -20.91 15.60 2.89
N VAL A 44 -19.97 15.11 2.08
CA VAL A 44 -19.45 15.87 0.95
C VAL A 44 -20.64 16.09 0.02
N PRO A 45 -20.93 17.34 -0.42
CA PRO A 45 -22.01 17.59 -1.35
C PRO A 45 -21.83 16.65 -2.54
N GLN A 46 -22.84 15.81 -2.79
CA GLN A 46 -22.80 14.87 -3.89
C GLN A 46 -22.56 15.67 -5.17
N LYS A 47 -21.35 15.54 -5.75
CA LYS A 47 -21.11 16.02 -7.10
C LYS A 47 -22.20 15.44 -7.99
N VAL A 48 -22.85 16.30 -8.77
CA VAL A 48 -23.89 15.90 -9.73
C VAL A 48 -23.41 14.65 -10.44
N LYS A 49 -24.18 13.55 -10.34
CA LYS A 49 -23.85 12.29 -11.02
C LYS A 49 -23.69 12.62 -12.50
N ARG A 50 -22.47 12.51 -13.01
CA ARG A 50 -22.24 12.52 -14.45
C ARG A 50 -23.15 11.47 -15.07
N THR A 51 -23.85 11.82 -16.13
CA THR A 51 -24.54 10.83 -16.96
C THR A 51 -23.46 9.94 -17.56
N LEU A 52 -23.49 8.67 -17.18
CA LEU A 52 -22.57 7.68 -17.74
C LEU A 52 -22.95 7.43 -19.20
N PRO A 53 -21.99 7.32 -20.12
CA PRO A 53 -22.28 6.99 -21.51
C PRO A 53 -22.94 5.60 -21.59
N THR A 54 -23.88 5.43 -22.51
CA THR A 54 -24.52 4.13 -22.71
C THR A 54 -23.52 3.12 -23.29
N ARG A 55 -23.83 1.82 -23.20
CA ARG A 55 -23.00 0.79 -23.82
C ARG A 55 -22.86 1.01 -25.33
N ASP A 56 -23.93 1.45 -25.99
CA ASP A 56 -23.92 1.70 -27.43
C ASP A 56 -23.02 2.89 -27.79
N ASP A 57 -23.03 3.96 -26.98
CA ASP A 57 -22.11 5.09 -27.16
C ASP A 57 -20.66 4.67 -26.98
N GLN A 58 -20.38 3.83 -25.97
CA GLN A 58 -19.04 3.32 -25.71
C GLN A 58 -18.53 2.44 -26.86
N ILE A 59 -19.37 1.52 -27.37
CA ILE A 59 -19.04 0.69 -28.53
C ILE A 59 -18.77 1.55 -29.76
N ARG A 60 -19.60 2.57 -29.99
CA ARG A 60 -19.39 3.50 -31.11
C ARG A 60 -18.06 4.23 -30.99
N SER A 61 -17.74 4.78 -29.82
CA SER A 61 -16.45 5.43 -29.57
C SER A 61 -15.28 4.47 -29.81
N LEU A 62 -15.37 3.22 -29.37
CA LEU A 62 -14.35 2.20 -29.65
C LEU A 62 -14.12 1.91 -31.14
N GLN A 63 -15.13 2.14 -32.00
CA GLN A 63 -15.04 1.94 -33.45
C GLN A 63 -14.58 3.19 -34.21
N THR A 64 -14.94 4.38 -33.72
CA THR A 64 -14.73 5.64 -34.45
C THR A 64 -13.51 6.41 -33.98
N ASP A 65 -13.12 6.23 -32.72
CA ASP A 65 -12.13 7.06 -32.07
C ASP A 65 -10.76 6.39 -32.05
N SER A 66 -9.69 7.18 -32.12
CA SER A 66 -8.34 6.72 -31.79
C SER A 66 -8.11 6.71 -30.28
N PHE A 67 -7.35 5.73 -29.80
CA PHE A 67 -6.91 5.60 -28.40
C PHE A 67 -5.39 5.44 -28.37
N ASP A 68 -4.75 5.99 -27.33
CA ASP A 68 -3.31 5.87 -27.11
C ASP A 68 -2.96 4.51 -26.52
N ILE A 69 -3.86 3.95 -25.71
CA ILE A 69 -3.69 2.66 -25.05
C ILE A 69 -5.02 1.91 -24.96
N VAL A 70 -4.96 0.61 -25.22
CA VAL A 70 -6.08 -0.33 -25.06
C VAL A 70 -5.68 -1.37 -24.02
N ILE A 71 -6.49 -1.52 -22.98
CA ILE A 71 -6.31 -2.46 -21.89
C ILE A 71 -7.33 -3.58 -22.04
N VAL A 72 -6.87 -4.82 -22.05
CA VAL A 72 -7.71 -6.01 -22.14
C VAL A 72 -7.78 -6.67 -20.77
N GLY A 73 -8.99 -6.72 -20.21
CA GLY A 73 -9.29 -7.25 -18.88
C GLY A 73 -9.59 -6.15 -17.85
N GLY A 74 -10.80 -6.17 -17.30
CA GLY A 74 -11.33 -5.31 -16.24
C GLY A 74 -11.17 -5.88 -14.84
N GLY A 75 -10.15 -6.71 -14.60
CA GLY A 75 -9.71 -7.11 -13.26
C GLY A 75 -8.97 -6.00 -12.51
N ALA A 76 -8.52 -6.28 -11.29
CA ALA A 76 -7.79 -5.31 -10.45
C ALA A 76 -6.57 -4.72 -11.15
N THR A 77 -5.79 -5.55 -11.87
CA THR A 77 -4.62 -5.11 -12.63
C THR A 77 -5.01 -4.17 -13.77
N GLY A 78 -5.97 -4.56 -14.62
CA GLY A 78 -6.38 -3.72 -15.76
C GLY A 78 -7.05 -2.42 -15.32
N ALA A 79 -7.87 -2.45 -14.26
CA ALA A 79 -8.44 -1.24 -13.66
C ALA A 79 -7.36 -0.30 -13.12
N GLY A 80 -6.33 -0.85 -12.44
CA GLY A 80 -5.18 -0.08 -11.97
C GLY A 80 -4.37 0.55 -13.11
N CYS A 81 -4.08 -0.22 -14.16
CA CYS A 81 -3.42 0.30 -15.36
C CYS A 81 -4.24 1.39 -16.06
N ALA A 82 -5.57 1.23 -16.13
CA ALA A 82 -6.45 2.22 -16.75
C ALA A 82 -6.47 3.52 -15.95
N LEU A 83 -6.52 3.42 -14.61
CA LEU A 83 -6.42 4.58 -13.74
C LEU A 83 -5.09 5.30 -13.94
N ASP A 84 -3.96 4.58 -13.90
CA ASP A 84 -2.63 5.18 -14.12
C ASP A 84 -2.55 5.87 -15.49
N ALA A 85 -2.95 5.20 -16.57
CA ALA A 85 -2.94 5.76 -17.92
C ALA A 85 -3.79 7.04 -18.04
N VAL A 86 -5.02 7.02 -17.52
CA VAL A 86 -5.92 8.18 -17.55
C VAL A 86 -5.36 9.34 -16.72
N THR A 87 -4.77 9.06 -15.54
CA THR A 87 -4.15 10.11 -14.71
C THR A 87 -2.93 10.76 -15.37
N ARG A 88 -2.28 10.08 -16.32
CA ARG A 88 -1.20 10.62 -17.15
C ARG A 88 -1.69 11.34 -18.41
N GLY A 89 -3.01 11.44 -18.61
CA GLY A 89 -3.62 12.13 -19.74
C GLY A 89 -3.72 11.30 -21.03
N LEU A 90 -3.50 9.99 -20.97
CA LEU A 90 -3.62 9.11 -22.13
C LEU A 90 -5.09 8.79 -22.43
N LYS A 91 -5.48 8.85 -23.70
CA LYS A 91 -6.79 8.41 -24.14
C LYS A 91 -6.85 6.89 -24.11
N THR A 92 -7.53 6.37 -23.08
CA THR A 92 -7.48 4.96 -22.70
C THR A 92 -8.81 4.26 -22.96
N ALA A 93 -8.76 3.11 -23.62
CA ALA A 93 -9.87 2.16 -23.70
C ALA A 93 -9.59 0.96 -22.79
N LEU A 94 -10.60 0.48 -22.05
CA LEU A 94 -10.53 -0.77 -21.32
C LEU A 94 -11.72 -1.65 -21.74
N ILE A 95 -11.43 -2.90 -22.10
CA ILE A 95 -12.43 -3.86 -22.54
C ILE A 95 -12.38 -5.08 -21.60
N GLU A 96 -13.53 -5.46 -21.06
CA GLU A 96 -13.74 -6.68 -20.28
C GLU A 96 -14.76 -7.55 -21.01
N ALA A 97 -14.53 -8.86 -21.00
CA ALA A 97 -15.39 -9.82 -21.68
C ALA A 97 -16.69 -10.06 -20.90
N ASP A 98 -16.59 -10.10 -19.57
CA ASP A 98 -17.72 -10.31 -18.66
C ASP A 98 -18.04 -9.02 -17.87
N ASP A 99 -18.26 -9.12 -16.56
CA ASP A 99 -18.41 -7.99 -15.65
C ASP A 99 -17.05 -7.57 -15.05
N PHE A 100 -16.96 -6.33 -14.56
CA PHE A 100 -15.76 -5.84 -13.89
C PHE A 100 -15.41 -6.70 -12.67
N ALA A 101 -14.12 -6.96 -12.50
CA ALA A 101 -13.57 -7.83 -11.45
C ALA A 101 -14.14 -9.27 -11.41
N SER A 102 -14.88 -9.71 -12.43
CA SER A 102 -15.54 -11.02 -12.48
C SER A 102 -14.58 -12.21 -12.44
N GLY A 103 -13.30 -12.03 -12.75
CA GLY A 103 -12.23 -13.05 -12.68
C GLY A 103 -11.65 -13.28 -11.27
N THR A 104 -10.35 -13.52 -11.17
CA THR A 104 -9.66 -13.78 -9.88
C THR A 104 -9.82 -12.63 -8.87
N SER A 105 -9.98 -11.39 -9.35
CA SER A 105 -10.10 -10.20 -8.52
C SER A 105 -11.29 -10.24 -7.54
N SER A 106 -12.38 -10.96 -7.86
CA SER A 106 -13.52 -11.18 -6.95
C SER A 106 -13.39 -12.43 -6.08
N ARG A 107 -12.48 -13.35 -6.43
CA ARG A 107 -12.31 -14.68 -5.80
C ARG A 107 -11.08 -14.77 -4.88
N SER A 108 -10.65 -13.65 -4.32
CA SER A 108 -9.58 -13.63 -3.31
C SER A 108 -10.12 -13.86 -1.89
N THR A 109 -9.19 -14.03 -0.94
CA THR A 109 -9.47 -14.01 0.51
C THR A 109 -9.96 -12.65 1.02
N LYS A 110 -9.94 -11.61 0.17
CA LYS A 110 -10.29 -10.23 0.51
C LYS A 110 -9.41 -9.65 1.62
N LEU A 111 -8.16 -10.12 1.68
CA LEU A 111 -7.14 -9.65 2.60
C LEU A 111 -5.95 -9.07 1.82
N ILE A 112 -5.58 -7.83 2.14
CA ILE A 112 -4.34 -7.22 1.67
C ILE A 112 -3.27 -7.50 2.74
N HIS A 113 -2.45 -8.52 2.51
CA HIS A 113 -1.42 -8.93 3.47
C HIS A 113 0.00 -8.62 2.96
N GLY A 114 0.93 -8.35 3.88
CA GLY A 114 2.34 -8.14 3.56
C GLY A 114 3.14 -9.42 3.28
N GLY A 115 2.50 -10.60 3.35
CA GLY A 115 3.17 -11.86 3.03
C GLY A 115 4.16 -12.31 4.11
N VAL A 116 3.76 -12.26 5.38
CA VAL A 116 4.61 -12.62 6.55
C VAL A 116 5.32 -13.98 6.37
N ARG A 117 4.66 -14.95 5.71
CA ARG A 117 5.26 -16.26 5.39
C ARG A 117 6.54 -16.15 4.55
N TYR A 118 6.61 -15.20 3.63
CA TYR A 118 7.76 -15.00 2.75
C TYR A 118 8.97 -14.41 3.50
N LEU A 119 8.72 -13.68 4.60
CA LEU A 119 9.78 -13.11 5.43
C LEU A 119 10.68 -14.20 6.04
N GLN A 120 10.13 -15.39 6.33
CA GLN A 120 10.93 -16.52 6.80
C GLN A 120 12.02 -16.89 5.79
N LYS A 121 11.66 -17.02 4.50
CA LYS A 121 12.62 -17.36 3.45
C LYS A 121 13.63 -16.22 3.25
N ALA A 122 13.16 -14.98 3.26
CA ALA A 122 14.01 -13.80 3.16
C ALA A 122 15.11 -13.78 4.24
N ILE A 123 14.77 -14.09 5.48
CA ILE A 123 15.72 -14.06 6.60
C ILE A 123 16.58 -15.34 6.65
N MET A 124 15.95 -16.52 6.61
CA MET A 124 16.66 -17.79 6.84
C MET A 124 17.54 -18.20 5.65
N GLN A 125 17.18 -17.80 4.43
CA GLN A 125 17.89 -18.15 3.20
C GLN A 125 18.56 -16.94 2.55
N PHE A 126 18.54 -15.77 3.18
CA PHE A 126 19.04 -14.51 2.63
C PHE A 126 18.47 -14.19 1.23
N ASP A 127 17.20 -14.53 0.98
CA ASP A 127 16.52 -14.29 -0.29
C ASP A 127 16.06 -12.83 -0.40
N ILE A 128 16.85 -12.03 -1.14
CA ILE A 128 16.64 -10.58 -1.25
C ILE A 128 15.37 -10.22 -2.02
N GLU A 129 14.92 -11.08 -2.94
CA GLU A 129 13.72 -10.84 -3.73
C GLU A 129 12.47 -11.03 -2.87
N GLN A 130 12.46 -12.03 -2.00
CA GLN A 130 11.40 -12.20 -1.00
C GLN A 130 11.37 -11.03 -0.01
N TYR A 131 12.54 -10.53 0.39
CA TYR A 131 12.61 -9.34 1.24
C TYR A 131 11.99 -8.11 0.57
N ARG A 132 12.37 -7.84 -0.70
CA ARG A 132 11.82 -6.71 -1.49
C ARG A 132 10.32 -6.82 -1.66
N MET A 133 9.82 -8.00 -2.02
CA MET A 133 8.39 -8.24 -2.20
C MET A 133 7.58 -8.01 -0.91
N VAL A 134 8.07 -8.47 0.24
CA VAL A 134 7.40 -8.20 1.54
C VAL A 134 7.39 -6.71 1.83
N LYS A 135 8.50 -6.00 1.60
CA LYS A 135 8.61 -4.56 1.83
C LYS A 135 7.64 -3.77 0.95
N GLU A 136 7.58 -4.09 -0.34
CA GLU A 136 6.67 -3.46 -1.30
C GLU A 136 5.21 -3.74 -0.94
N ALA A 137 4.85 -4.99 -0.62
CA ALA A 137 3.49 -5.34 -0.23
C ALA A 137 3.02 -4.59 1.03
N LEU A 138 3.91 -4.41 2.02
CA LEU A 138 3.62 -3.61 3.21
C LEU A 138 3.45 -2.12 2.90
N HIS A 139 4.27 -1.58 2.00
CA HIS A 139 4.17 -0.19 1.56
C HIS A 139 2.86 0.07 0.80
N GLU A 140 2.52 -0.78 -0.18
CA GLU A 140 1.27 -0.69 -0.94
C GLU A 140 0.04 -0.86 -0.06
N ARG A 141 0.11 -1.72 0.97
CA ARG A 141 -0.97 -1.83 1.95
C ARG A 141 -1.20 -0.51 2.69
N ALA A 142 -0.14 0.19 3.09
CA ALA A 142 -0.28 1.51 3.71
C ALA A 142 -0.89 2.53 2.75
N ASN A 143 -0.48 2.50 1.47
CA ASN A 143 -1.05 3.36 0.43
C ASN A 143 -2.55 3.09 0.23
N MET A 144 -2.98 1.82 0.20
CA MET A 144 -4.40 1.47 0.06
C MET A 144 -5.27 1.89 1.24
N LEU A 145 -4.75 1.78 2.48
CA LEU A 145 -5.46 2.27 3.67
C LEU A 145 -5.71 3.78 3.60
N ASN A 146 -4.79 4.53 2.98
CA ASN A 146 -4.92 5.97 2.81
C ASN A 146 -5.82 6.35 1.62
N SER A 147 -5.70 5.67 0.48
CA SER A 147 -6.40 6.03 -0.76
C SER A 147 -7.84 5.52 -0.82
N ALA A 148 -8.15 4.40 -0.18
CA ALA A 148 -9.48 3.78 -0.17
C ALA A 148 -9.93 3.36 1.25
N PRO A 149 -10.02 4.28 2.22
CA PRO A 149 -10.36 3.96 3.61
C PRO A 149 -11.80 3.41 3.79
N HIS A 150 -12.66 3.59 2.79
CA HIS A 150 -14.01 3.03 2.75
C HIS A 150 -14.06 1.58 2.25
N LEU A 151 -12.97 1.07 1.66
CA LEU A 151 -12.84 -0.31 1.18
C LEU A 151 -11.85 -1.14 2.02
N ALA A 152 -10.79 -0.53 2.54
CA ALA A 152 -9.75 -1.22 3.31
C ALA A 152 -9.65 -0.67 4.74
N HIS A 153 -9.53 -1.56 5.71
CA HIS A 153 -9.33 -1.22 7.13
C HIS A 153 -8.36 -2.21 7.80
N PRO A 154 -7.68 -1.81 8.90
CA PRO A 154 -6.81 -2.72 9.64
C PRO A 154 -7.59 -3.89 10.24
N LEU A 155 -7.08 -5.11 10.04
CA LEU A 155 -7.64 -6.33 10.61
C LEU A 155 -6.54 -7.08 11.40
N PRO A 156 -6.61 -7.12 12.74
CA PRO A 156 -5.70 -7.93 13.55
C PRO A 156 -5.90 -9.43 13.28
N ILE A 157 -4.80 -10.18 13.14
CA ILE A 157 -4.82 -11.63 12.90
C ILE A 157 -4.11 -12.33 14.06
N MET A 158 -4.74 -13.36 14.62
CA MET A 158 -4.14 -14.26 15.61
C MET A 158 -3.50 -15.46 14.90
N LEU A 159 -2.24 -15.76 15.22
CA LEU A 159 -1.50 -16.90 14.68
C LEU A 159 -1.19 -17.89 15.81
N PRO A 160 -1.85 -19.05 15.89
CA PRO A 160 -1.53 -20.06 16.89
C PRO A 160 -0.19 -20.74 16.56
N VAL A 161 0.60 -21.04 17.59
CA VAL A 161 1.89 -21.72 17.50
C VAL A 161 1.82 -23.02 18.31
N TYR A 162 2.22 -24.13 17.71
CA TYR A 162 2.17 -25.47 18.31
C TYR A 162 3.60 -26.00 18.51
N GLN A 163 3.77 -26.86 19.52
CA GLN A 163 5.01 -27.59 19.80
C GLN A 163 4.90 -29.04 19.35
#